data_AF-A0A5R9PD39-F1
#
_entry.id   AF-A0A5R9PD39-F1
#
_cell.length_a   1.000
_cell.length_b   1.000
_cell.length_c   1.000
_cell.angle_alpha   90.00
_cell.angle_beta   90.00
_cell.angle_gamma   90.00
#
_symmetry.space_group_name_H-M   'P 1'
#
loop_
_entity.id
_entity.type
_entity.pdbx_description
1 polymer ?
#
loop_
_entity_poly.entity_id
_entity_poly.type
_entity_poly.pdbx_seq_one_letter_code
_entity_poly.pdbx_strand_id
1 'polypeptide(L)'
;MKEIDLSRFIRLQFAREESPGSPIELDKDAMEKLGDIPRVLRAFAKSYGARLGSPILWGGSVHLAIIDNDQLIGFAGEFAGALVKTAVEIEQNSQRSPPLRLAQAASNPNCVEVLRALSTTHEKSGLIASIFVQGVAVDLPQLKPSAFTEPGPDGSNNRFLRASLVGVCKPKLDANVLMLSDRSTLELPISDYPRSIDELFELVLKNTASYVGPAIFLGKANFRALPNGQLDVQLGL
;
A
#
# COMPACT_ATOMS: atom_id res chain seq x y z
N MET A 1 -11.49 -24.14 -31.12
CA MET A 1 -11.31 -23.71 -29.72
C MET A 1 -9.94 -24.20 -29.27
N LYS A 2 -9.06 -23.34 -28.75
CA LYS A 2 -7.86 -23.83 -28.06
C LYS A 2 -8.34 -24.51 -26.78
N GLU A 3 -7.88 -25.74 -26.56
CA GLU A 3 -8.13 -26.47 -25.33
C GLU A 3 -7.49 -25.68 -24.18
N ILE A 4 -8.31 -25.25 -23.22
CA ILE A 4 -7.81 -24.52 -22.05
C ILE A 4 -7.26 -25.59 -21.11
N ASP A 5 -5.94 -25.60 -20.94
CA ASP A 5 -5.28 -26.47 -19.97
C ASP A 5 -5.61 -25.99 -18.55
N LEU A 6 -6.53 -26.68 -17.89
CA LEU A 6 -6.87 -26.49 -16.47
C LEU A 6 -6.15 -27.49 -15.56
N SER A 7 -5.05 -28.10 -15.99
CA SER A 7 -4.27 -28.96 -15.11
C SER A 7 -3.60 -28.17 -13.97
N ARG A 8 -3.38 -26.86 -14.16
CA ARG A 8 -2.73 -25.95 -13.21
C ARG A 8 -3.35 -24.56 -13.24
N PHE A 9 -3.99 -24.15 -12.15
CA PHE A 9 -4.66 -22.84 -12.10
C PHE A 9 -4.76 -22.28 -10.68
N ILE A 10 -4.93 -20.97 -10.58
CA ILE A 10 -5.39 -20.28 -9.38
C ILE A 10 -6.91 -20.16 -9.47
N ARG A 11 -7.62 -20.58 -8.44
CA ARG A 11 -9.08 -20.48 -8.31
C ARG A 11 -9.44 -19.41 -7.29
N LEU A 12 -10.30 -18.47 -7.68
CA LEU A 12 -10.95 -17.48 -6.80
C LEU A 12 -12.42 -17.82 -6.70
N GLN A 13 -12.85 -18.41 -5.58
CA GLN A 13 -14.21 -18.91 -5.43
C GLN A 13 -15.13 -17.82 -4.85
N PHE A 14 -16.14 -17.41 -5.62
CA PHE A 14 -17.12 -16.40 -5.19
C PHE A 14 -18.51 -16.99 -4.92
N ALA A 15 -18.87 -18.13 -5.53
CA ALA A 15 -20.13 -18.81 -5.30
C ALA A 15 -19.92 -20.33 -5.15
N ARG A 16 -20.98 -21.04 -4.75
CA ARG A 16 -20.96 -22.51 -4.72
C ARG A 16 -20.89 -23.04 -6.16
N GLU A 17 -20.14 -24.12 -6.34
CA GLU A 17 -20.14 -24.83 -7.62
C GLU A 17 -21.47 -25.56 -7.77
N GLU A 18 -22.21 -25.23 -8.82
CA GLU A 18 -23.41 -25.95 -9.23
C GLU A 18 -23.09 -26.97 -10.32
N SER A 19 -24.07 -27.83 -10.63
CA SER A 19 -23.93 -28.81 -11.71
C SER A 19 -23.56 -28.11 -13.03
N PRO A 20 -22.67 -28.68 -13.84
CA PRO A 20 -22.30 -28.09 -15.13
C PRO A 20 -23.55 -27.79 -15.98
N GLY A 21 -23.68 -26.54 -16.44
CA GLY A 21 -24.82 -26.08 -17.26
C GLY A 21 -26.01 -25.53 -16.46
N SER A 22 -25.99 -25.61 -15.13
CA SER A 22 -26.99 -24.93 -14.29
C SER A 22 -26.65 -23.43 -14.12
N PRO A 23 -27.66 -22.54 -14.09
CA PRO A 23 -27.47 -21.15 -13.70
C PRO A 23 -26.92 -21.07 -12.28
N ILE A 24 -26.03 -20.12 -12.01
CA ILE A 24 -25.52 -19.89 -10.65
C ILE A 24 -26.27 -18.73 -10.03
N GLU A 25 -26.89 -18.96 -8.88
CA GLU A 25 -27.53 -17.89 -8.12
C GLU A 25 -26.45 -16.98 -7.51
N LEU A 26 -26.50 -15.69 -7.87
CA LEU A 26 -25.63 -14.66 -7.32
C LEU A 26 -26.33 -13.96 -6.15
N ASP A 27 -26.28 -14.60 -4.98
CA ASP A 27 -26.73 -13.98 -3.75
C ASP A 27 -25.84 -12.78 -3.35
N LYS A 28 -26.23 -12.09 -2.28
CA LYS A 28 -25.51 -10.90 -1.81
C LYS A 28 -24.03 -11.20 -1.49
N ASP A 29 -23.76 -12.36 -0.88
CA ASP A 29 -22.41 -12.79 -0.51
C ASP A 29 -21.55 -13.06 -1.78
N ALA A 30 -22.12 -13.74 -2.77
CA ALA A 30 -21.47 -13.99 -4.05
C ALA A 30 -21.15 -12.70 -4.80
N MET A 31 -22.07 -11.72 -4.78
CA MET A 31 -21.86 -10.41 -5.40
C MET A 31 -20.78 -9.59 -4.70
N GLU A 32 -20.70 -9.64 -3.36
CA GLU A 32 -19.63 -8.99 -2.60
C GLU A 32 -18.26 -9.59 -2.94
N LYS A 33 -18.14 -10.92 -2.95
CA LYS A 33 -16.93 -11.66 -3.35
C LYS A 33 -16.51 -11.33 -4.78
N LEU A 34 -17.45 -11.38 -5.73
CA LEU A 34 -17.22 -11.07 -7.14
C LEU A 34 -16.70 -9.63 -7.32
N GLY A 35 -17.22 -8.68 -6.54
CA GLY A 35 -16.79 -7.29 -6.54
C GLY A 35 -15.34 -7.06 -6.11
N ASP A 36 -14.77 -7.96 -5.30
CA ASP A 36 -13.39 -7.84 -4.82
C ASP A 36 -12.36 -8.60 -5.68
N ILE A 37 -12.80 -9.53 -6.54
CA ILE A 37 -11.93 -10.28 -7.46
C ILE A 37 -10.98 -9.38 -8.27
N PRO A 38 -11.41 -8.24 -8.86
CA PRO A 38 -10.52 -7.38 -9.65
C PRO A 38 -9.30 -6.85 -8.89
N ARG A 39 -9.35 -6.72 -7.55
CA ARG A 39 -8.19 -6.34 -6.75
C ARG A 39 -7.16 -7.47 -6.72
N VAL A 40 -7.62 -8.69 -6.47
CA VAL A 40 -6.78 -9.88 -6.40
C VAL A 40 -6.14 -10.16 -7.76
N LEU A 41 -6.92 -10.09 -8.85
CA LEU A 41 -6.41 -10.25 -10.22
C LEU A 41 -5.31 -9.24 -10.55
N ARG A 42 -5.48 -7.96 -10.17
CA ARG A 42 -4.45 -6.93 -10.38
C ARG A 42 -3.16 -7.23 -9.62
N ALA A 43 -3.25 -7.73 -8.39
CA ALA A 43 -2.07 -8.11 -7.61
C ALA A 43 -1.31 -9.28 -8.25
N PHE A 44 -2.02 -10.31 -8.71
CA PHE A 44 -1.44 -11.43 -9.44
C PHE A 44 -0.81 -10.98 -10.77
N ALA A 45 -1.52 -10.18 -11.56
CA ALA A 45 -1.01 -9.66 -12.84
C ALA A 45 0.24 -8.81 -12.67
N LYS A 46 0.29 -7.93 -11.66
CA LYS A 46 1.47 -7.11 -11.34
C LYS A 46 2.68 -7.94 -10.94
N SER A 47 2.45 -9.05 -10.23
CA SER A 47 3.53 -9.85 -9.62
C SER A 47 4.04 -10.97 -10.53
N TYR A 48 3.16 -11.54 -11.37
CA TYR A 48 3.46 -12.75 -12.15
C TYR A 48 3.11 -12.63 -13.64
N GLY A 49 2.37 -11.60 -14.05
CA GLY A 49 2.15 -11.17 -15.43
C GLY A 49 2.09 -12.31 -16.46
N ALA A 50 3.15 -12.43 -17.27
CA ALA A 50 3.25 -13.38 -18.38
C ALA A 50 3.19 -14.87 -17.98
N ARG A 51 3.35 -15.20 -16.69
CA ARG A 51 3.22 -16.57 -16.16
C ARG A 51 1.78 -16.96 -15.83
N LEU A 52 0.84 -16.04 -16.01
CA LEU A 52 -0.58 -16.26 -15.75
C LEU A 52 -1.39 -16.02 -17.03
N GLY A 53 -2.33 -16.92 -17.28
CA GLY A 53 -3.32 -16.76 -18.34
C GLY A 53 -4.35 -15.70 -18.01
N SER A 54 -5.16 -15.36 -19.01
CA SER A 54 -6.32 -14.50 -18.81
C SER A 54 -7.29 -15.14 -17.82
N PRO A 55 -7.95 -14.35 -16.96
CA PRO A 55 -8.95 -14.87 -16.04
C PRO A 55 -10.16 -15.38 -16.82
N ILE A 56 -10.61 -16.58 -16.46
CA ILE A 56 -11.77 -17.24 -17.07
C ILE A 56 -12.81 -17.43 -15.97
N LEU A 57 -14.03 -16.96 -16.21
CA LEU A 57 -15.17 -17.26 -15.36
C LEU A 57 -15.62 -18.69 -15.66
N TRP A 58 -15.50 -19.58 -14.68
CA TRP A 58 -15.97 -20.96 -14.79
C TRP A 58 -16.74 -21.33 -13.55
N GLY A 59 -18.05 -21.54 -13.75
CA GLY A 59 -18.95 -21.84 -12.65
C GLY A 59 -18.93 -20.73 -11.60
N GLY A 60 -18.94 -21.10 -10.32
CA GLY A 60 -18.94 -20.17 -9.17
C GLY A 60 -17.56 -19.59 -8.85
N SER A 61 -16.63 -19.56 -9.82
CA SER A 61 -15.25 -19.18 -9.58
C SER A 61 -14.56 -18.55 -10.79
N VAL A 62 -13.52 -17.78 -10.52
CA VAL A 62 -12.62 -17.24 -11.54
C VAL A 62 -11.33 -18.05 -11.52
N HIS A 63 -10.92 -18.55 -12.68
CA HIS A 63 -9.75 -19.38 -12.88
C HIS A 63 -8.68 -18.58 -13.61
N LEU A 64 -7.44 -18.63 -13.11
CA LEU A 64 -6.27 -18.12 -13.83
C LEU A 64 -5.35 -19.30 -14.12
N ALA A 65 -5.21 -19.66 -15.39
CA ALA A 65 -4.27 -20.69 -15.80
C ALA A 65 -2.83 -20.29 -15.43
N ILE A 66 -2.04 -21.24 -14.95
CA ILE A 66 -0.61 -21.03 -14.73
C ILE A 66 0.10 -21.44 -16.02
N ILE A 67 0.75 -20.48 -16.68
CA ILE A 67 1.49 -20.72 -17.91
C ILE A 67 2.92 -21.08 -17.54
N ASP A 68 3.20 -22.38 -17.54
CA ASP A 68 4.57 -22.87 -17.43
C ASP A 68 5.26 -22.74 -18.79
N ASN A 69 6.44 -22.12 -18.81
CA ASN A 69 7.32 -22.26 -19.96
C ASN A 69 7.80 -23.71 -19.98
N ASP A 70 7.75 -24.39 -21.13
CA ASP A 70 8.08 -25.82 -21.33
C ASP A 70 9.48 -26.26 -20.80
N GLN A 71 10.29 -25.33 -20.28
CA GLN A 71 11.61 -25.56 -19.70
C GLN A 71 11.66 -25.50 -18.17
N LEU A 72 10.58 -25.13 -17.48
CA LEU A 72 10.54 -24.96 -16.00
C LEU A 72 9.42 -25.81 -15.40
N ILE A 73 9.70 -27.10 -15.21
CA ILE A 73 8.85 -27.97 -14.39
C ILE A 73 8.89 -27.44 -12.94
N GLY A 74 7.73 -27.06 -12.40
CA GLY A 74 7.58 -26.80 -10.96
C GLY A 74 7.16 -25.40 -10.55
N PHE A 75 6.92 -24.46 -11.48
CA PHE A 75 6.59 -23.08 -11.10
C PHE A 75 5.34 -22.98 -10.22
N ALA A 76 4.28 -23.75 -10.46
CA ALA A 76 3.10 -23.71 -9.60
C ALA A 76 3.39 -24.12 -8.14
N GLY A 77 4.24 -25.13 -7.93
CA GLY A 77 4.68 -25.57 -6.61
C GLY A 77 5.65 -24.59 -5.96
N GLU A 78 6.62 -24.08 -6.72
CA GLU A 78 7.53 -23.00 -6.28
C GLU A 78 6.77 -21.74 -5.90
N PHE A 79 5.73 -21.40 -6.65
CA PHE A 79 4.89 -20.24 -6.43
C PHE A 79 4.09 -20.36 -5.14
N ALA A 80 3.41 -21.49 -4.93
CA ALA A 80 2.71 -21.78 -3.68
C ALA A 80 3.69 -21.77 -2.49
N GLY A 81 4.85 -22.41 -2.63
CA GLY A 81 5.90 -22.41 -1.62
C GLY A 81 6.44 -21.02 -1.31
N ALA A 82 6.62 -20.16 -2.31
CA ALA A 82 7.06 -18.78 -2.14
C ALA A 82 6.02 -17.95 -1.38
N LEU A 83 4.73 -18.10 -1.69
CA LEU A 83 3.65 -17.44 -0.94
C LEU A 83 3.61 -17.88 0.52
N VAL A 84 3.70 -19.19 0.79
CA VAL A 84 3.71 -19.73 2.15
C VAL A 84 4.92 -19.23 2.93
N LYS A 85 6.12 -19.30 2.34
CA LYS A 85 7.35 -18.80 2.96
C LYS A 85 7.25 -17.31 3.28
N THR A 86 6.78 -16.51 2.31
CA THR A 86 6.61 -15.06 2.49
C THR A 86 5.57 -14.77 3.58
N ALA A 87 4.49 -15.54 3.67
CA ALA A 87 3.49 -15.35 4.71
C ALA A 87 4.08 -15.54 6.12
N VAL A 88 4.89 -16.59 6.30
CA VAL A 88 5.62 -16.84 7.56
C VAL A 88 6.59 -15.69 7.88
N GLU A 89 7.34 -15.21 6.89
CA GLU A 89 8.28 -14.09 7.06
C GLU A 89 7.57 -12.79 7.48
N ILE A 90 6.43 -12.48 6.89
CA ILE A 90 5.62 -11.30 7.24
C ILE A 90 5.06 -11.43 8.65
N GLU A 91 4.53 -12.60 9.01
CA GLU A 91 3.99 -12.83 10.36
C GLU A 91 5.08 -12.70 11.42
N GLN A 92 6.28 -13.27 11.18
CA GLN A 92 7.43 -13.07 12.04
C GLN A 92 7.84 -11.60 12.14
N ASN A 93 7.82 -10.86 11.03
CA ASN A 93 8.13 -9.43 11.03
C ASN A 93 7.15 -8.62 11.89
N SER A 94 5.86 -8.99 11.89
CA SER A 94 4.84 -8.34 12.70
C SER A 94 5.07 -8.44 14.21
N GLN A 95 5.84 -9.44 14.63
CA GLN A 95 6.21 -9.68 16.02
C GLN A 95 7.54 -8.97 16.41
N ARG A 96 8.24 -8.37 15.46
CA ARG A 96 9.51 -7.64 15.71
C ARG A 96 9.25 -6.24 16.28
N SER A 97 10.20 -5.77 17.08
CA SER A 97 10.19 -4.42 17.67
C SER A 97 11.56 -3.74 17.48
N PRO A 98 11.70 -2.78 16.55
CA PRO A 98 10.71 -2.38 15.54
C PRO A 98 10.57 -3.41 14.40
N PRO A 99 9.42 -3.46 13.70
CA PRO A 99 9.30 -4.22 12.47
C PRO A 99 10.26 -3.67 11.39
N LEU A 100 10.72 -4.52 10.49
CA LEU A 100 11.45 -4.10 9.30
C LEU A 100 10.46 -3.67 8.20
N ARG A 101 10.92 -2.88 7.23
CA ARG A 101 10.13 -2.60 6.03
C ARG A 101 9.82 -3.92 5.33
N LEU A 102 8.62 -4.08 4.78
CA LEU A 102 8.19 -5.36 4.20
C LEU A 102 9.09 -5.84 3.05
N ALA A 103 9.65 -4.90 2.27
CA ALA A 103 10.64 -5.21 1.23
C ALA A 103 11.96 -5.81 1.76
N GLN A 104 12.27 -5.61 3.04
CA GLN A 104 13.43 -6.19 3.73
C GLN A 104 13.05 -7.45 4.54
N ALA A 105 11.80 -7.52 4.99
CA ALA A 105 11.30 -8.63 5.80
C ALA A 105 11.05 -9.90 4.98
N ALA A 106 10.63 -9.74 3.72
CA ALA A 106 10.27 -10.84 2.84
C ALA A 106 11.38 -11.18 1.83
N SER A 107 11.72 -12.47 1.72
CA SER A 107 12.63 -12.98 0.69
C SER A 107 12.07 -12.80 -0.72
N ASN A 108 10.74 -12.80 -0.87
CA ASN A 108 10.06 -12.62 -2.16
C ASN A 108 9.13 -11.38 -2.10
N PRO A 109 9.63 -10.15 -2.36
CA PRO A 109 8.83 -8.93 -2.28
C PRO A 109 7.59 -8.94 -3.17
N ASN A 110 7.65 -9.61 -4.32
CA ASN A 110 6.50 -9.75 -5.24
C ASN A 110 5.33 -10.54 -4.62
N CYS A 111 5.60 -11.45 -3.68
CA CYS A 111 4.55 -12.17 -2.96
C CYS A 111 3.79 -11.27 -1.98
N VAL A 112 4.43 -10.23 -1.43
CA VAL A 112 3.84 -9.37 -0.39
C VAL A 112 2.56 -8.70 -0.87
N GLU A 113 2.56 -8.17 -2.11
CA GLU A 113 1.40 -7.49 -2.68
C GLU A 113 0.24 -8.46 -2.95
N VAL A 114 0.55 -9.69 -3.39
CA VAL A 114 -0.45 -10.75 -3.57
C VAL A 114 -1.04 -11.15 -2.23
N LEU A 115 -0.21 -11.43 -1.22
CA LEU A 115 -0.66 -11.79 0.12
C LEU A 115 -1.52 -10.68 0.74
N ARG A 116 -1.12 -9.41 0.59
CA ARG A 116 -1.90 -8.27 1.05
C ARG A 116 -3.27 -8.21 0.39
N ALA A 117 -3.32 -8.37 -0.94
CA ALA A 117 -4.58 -8.38 -1.67
C ALA A 117 -5.48 -9.54 -1.27
N LEU A 118 -4.92 -10.74 -1.08
CA LEU A 118 -5.64 -11.93 -0.61
C LEU A 118 -6.20 -11.70 0.80
N SER A 119 -5.36 -11.28 1.75
CA SER A 119 -5.74 -11.00 3.13
C SER A 119 -6.85 -9.96 3.26
N THR A 120 -6.72 -8.80 2.60
CA THR A 120 -7.77 -7.77 2.66
C THR A 120 -9.05 -8.20 1.94
N THR A 121 -8.96 -9.11 0.97
CA THR A 121 -10.16 -9.60 0.26
C THR A 121 -10.89 -10.64 1.07
N HIS A 122 -10.15 -11.54 1.72
CA HIS A 122 -10.71 -12.49 2.63
C HIS A 122 -11.36 -11.83 3.84
N GLU A 123 -10.72 -10.85 4.47
CA GLU A 123 -11.31 -10.13 5.62
C GLU A 123 -12.60 -9.40 5.24
N LYS A 124 -12.66 -8.83 4.03
CA LYS A 124 -13.81 -8.04 3.58
C LYS A 124 -15.00 -8.89 3.11
N SER A 125 -14.74 -9.96 2.37
CA SER A 125 -15.79 -10.72 1.64
C SER A 125 -15.78 -12.22 1.91
N GLY A 126 -14.80 -12.73 2.67
CA GLY A 126 -14.60 -14.16 2.85
C GLY A 126 -14.19 -14.91 1.59
N LEU A 127 -13.78 -14.22 0.51
CA LEU A 127 -13.27 -14.87 -0.71
C LEU A 127 -12.09 -15.78 -0.35
N ILE A 128 -12.11 -17.01 -0.86
CA ILE A 128 -11.01 -17.97 -0.72
C ILE A 128 -10.32 -18.12 -2.06
N ALA A 129 -9.00 -18.12 -2.03
CA ALA A 129 -8.15 -18.39 -3.17
C ALA A 129 -7.38 -19.69 -2.95
N SER A 130 -7.33 -20.55 -3.96
CA SER A 130 -6.59 -21.82 -3.91
C SER A 130 -5.80 -22.01 -5.19
N ILE A 131 -4.66 -22.70 -5.12
CA ILE A 131 -3.92 -23.21 -6.27
C ILE A 131 -4.30 -24.66 -6.50
N PHE A 132 -4.58 -25.01 -7.74
CA PHE A 132 -4.79 -26.38 -8.19
C PHE A 132 -3.57 -26.83 -8.98
N VAL A 133 -2.95 -27.93 -8.54
CA VAL A 133 -1.84 -28.58 -9.25
C VAL A 133 -2.07 -30.08 -9.21
N GLN A 134 -2.09 -30.73 -10.38
CA GLN A 134 -2.20 -32.19 -10.49
C GLN A 134 -3.41 -32.77 -9.73
N GLY A 135 -4.54 -32.06 -9.74
CA GLY A 135 -5.78 -32.48 -9.07
C GLY A 135 -5.83 -32.23 -7.56
N VAL A 136 -4.79 -31.63 -6.97
CA VAL A 136 -4.78 -31.24 -5.55
C VAL A 136 -5.01 -29.75 -5.43
N ALA A 137 -5.98 -29.36 -4.59
CA ALA A 137 -6.23 -27.98 -4.21
C ALA A 137 -5.44 -27.64 -2.94
N VAL A 138 -4.69 -26.54 -2.99
CA VAL A 138 -3.98 -25.97 -1.84
C VAL A 138 -4.46 -24.55 -1.64
N ASP A 139 -5.04 -24.25 -0.48
CA ASP A 139 -5.47 -22.90 -0.16
C ASP A 139 -4.28 -21.97 -0.04
N LEU A 140 -4.41 -20.77 -0.60
CA LEU A 140 -3.39 -19.75 -0.50
C LEU A 140 -3.41 -19.14 0.91
N PRO A 141 -2.24 -18.82 1.47
CA PRO A 141 -2.14 -18.28 2.81
C PRO A 141 -2.87 -16.95 2.95
N GLN A 142 -3.56 -16.79 4.08
CA GLN A 142 -4.34 -15.61 4.44
C GLN A 142 -3.85 -15.11 5.80
N LEU A 143 -3.13 -14.00 5.79
CA LEU A 143 -2.69 -13.33 7.01
C LEU A 143 -3.76 -12.33 7.49
N LYS A 144 -3.73 -11.99 8.78
CA LYS A 144 -4.46 -10.80 9.26
C LYS A 144 -3.86 -9.55 8.61
N PRO A 145 -4.66 -8.55 8.20
CA PRO A 145 -4.11 -7.32 7.63
C PRO A 145 -3.15 -6.60 8.59
N SER A 146 -3.34 -6.76 9.90
CA SER A 146 -2.43 -6.25 10.93
C SER A 146 -1.04 -6.90 10.91
N ALA A 147 -0.83 -8.02 10.21
CA ALA A 147 0.49 -8.64 10.06
C ALA A 147 1.40 -7.87 9.08
N PHE A 148 0.83 -7.04 8.20
CA PHE A 148 1.59 -6.22 7.25
C PHE A 148 2.11 -4.93 7.90
N THR A 149 2.69 -5.03 9.10
CA THR A 149 3.28 -3.88 9.78
C THR A 149 4.58 -3.48 9.11
N GLU A 150 4.79 -2.16 9.03
CA GLU A 150 6.04 -1.55 8.64
C GLU A 150 6.55 -0.72 9.82
N PRO A 151 7.87 -0.45 9.89
CA PRO A 151 8.37 0.54 10.82
C PRO A 151 7.59 1.82 10.58
N GLY A 152 7.14 2.45 11.66
CA GLY A 152 6.66 3.84 11.56
C GLY A 152 7.72 4.64 10.80
N PRO A 153 7.32 5.64 9.99
CA PRO A 153 8.27 6.48 9.26
C PRO A 153 9.38 6.85 10.24
N ASP A 154 10.63 6.53 9.84
CA ASP A 154 11.82 6.56 10.69
C ASP A 154 11.67 7.66 11.74
N GLY A 155 11.71 7.30 13.02
CA GLY A 155 11.30 8.13 14.17
C GLY A 155 11.98 9.49 14.31
N SER A 156 12.75 9.95 13.32
CA SER A 156 12.92 11.37 13.08
C SER A 156 11.65 11.92 12.42
N ASN A 157 10.76 12.51 13.21
CA ASN A 157 9.79 13.48 12.68
C ASN A 157 10.49 14.60 11.87
N ASN A 158 11.81 14.73 11.98
CA ASN A 158 12.66 15.58 11.16
C ASN A 158 12.54 15.22 9.67
N ARG A 159 12.02 16.18 8.91
CA ARG A 159 11.97 16.24 7.46
C ARG A 159 12.74 17.47 7.02
N PHE A 160 13.37 17.42 5.86
CA PHE A 160 13.84 18.63 5.20
C PHE A 160 12.68 19.19 4.37
N LEU A 161 12.17 20.37 4.74
CA LEU A 161 11.08 21.05 4.05
C LEU A 161 11.63 22.10 3.10
N ARG A 162 11.04 22.17 1.90
CA ARG A 162 11.12 23.29 0.98
C ARG A 162 9.69 23.65 0.60
N ALA A 163 9.13 24.70 1.20
CA ALA A 163 7.71 25.01 1.08
C ALA A 163 7.48 26.51 0.91
N SER A 164 6.56 26.87 0.02
CA SER A 164 6.11 28.25 -0.16
C SER A 164 5.13 28.65 0.93
N LEU A 165 5.30 29.86 1.44
CA LEU A 165 4.49 30.45 2.49
C LEU A 165 3.41 31.32 1.84
N VAL A 166 2.15 31.12 2.22
CA VAL A 166 0.99 31.80 1.61
C VAL A 166 0.16 32.59 2.61
N GLY A 167 0.44 32.47 3.91
CA GLY A 167 -0.23 33.29 4.92
C GLY A 167 0.42 33.19 6.29
N VAL A 168 0.00 34.10 7.17
CA VAL A 168 0.34 34.10 8.60
C VAL A 168 -0.93 33.75 9.38
N CYS A 169 -0.80 32.87 10.37
CA CYS A 169 -1.90 32.42 11.22
C CYS A 169 -1.79 33.03 12.63
N LYS A 170 -2.81 32.78 13.46
CA LYS A 170 -2.77 33.16 14.88
C LYS A 170 -1.54 32.51 15.56
N PRO A 171 -0.65 33.29 16.20
CA PRO A 171 0.54 32.75 16.85
C PRO A 171 0.18 31.91 18.08
N LYS A 172 1.09 31.02 18.44
CA LYS A 172 1.08 30.26 19.70
C LYS A 172 1.94 30.97 20.75
N LEU A 173 1.88 30.47 21.99
CA LEU A 173 2.65 31.03 23.10
C LEU A 173 4.17 31.03 22.82
N ASP A 174 4.66 30.02 22.09
CA ASP A 174 6.08 29.75 21.88
C ASP A 174 6.51 29.81 20.41
N ALA A 175 5.58 30.07 19.47
CA ALA A 175 5.87 30.02 18.04
C ALA A 175 4.96 30.95 17.22
N ASN A 176 5.53 31.56 16.19
CA ASN A 176 4.77 32.14 15.10
C ASN A 176 4.27 31.01 14.19
N VAL A 177 3.07 31.15 13.59
CA VAL A 177 2.49 30.10 12.75
C VAL A 177 2.27 30.62 11.35
N LEU A 178 2.80 29.91 10.35
CA LEU A 178 2.68 30.24 8.94
C LEU A 178 1.87 29.16 8.21
N MET A 179 1.15 29.55 7.16
CA MET A 179 0.42 28.65 6.28
C MET A 179 1.25 28.36 5.03
N LEU A 180 1.38 27.07 4.70
CA LEU A 180 2.06 26.59 3.49
C LEU A 180 1.08 26.51 2.32
N SER A 181 1.58 26.50 1.08
CA SER A 181 0.76 26.44 -0.13
C SER A 181 -0.14 25.21 -0.24
N ASP A 182 0.22 24.10 0.41
CA ASP A 182 -0.57 22.87 0.49
C ASP A 182 -1.63 22.91 1.62
N ARG A 183 -1.82 24.07 2.27
CA ARG A 183 -2.69 24.32 3.42
C ARG A 183 -2.25 23.65 4.73
N SER A 184 -1.07 23.04 4.76
CA SER A 184 -0.44 22.66 6.03
C SER A 184 0.08 23.90 6.77
N THR A 185 0.43 23.74 8.05
CA THR A 185 0.99 24.84 8.85
C THR A 185 2.43 24.57 9.28
N LEU A 186 3.21 25.63 9.44
CA LEU A 186 4.58 25.61 9.94
C LEU A 186 4.68 26.51 11.17
N GLU A 187 5.02 25.91 12.30
CA GLU A 187 5.40 26.61 13.53
C GLU A 187 6.87 27.03 13.46
N LEU A 188 7.13 28.31 13.68
CA LEU A 188 8.45 28.91 13.82
C LEU A 188 8.68 29.25 15.31
N PRO A 189 9.45 28.45 16.05
CA PRO A 189 9.74 28.72 17.46
C PRO A 189 10.37 30.10 17.63
N ILE A 190 9.85 30.93 18.54
CA ILE A 190 10.33 32.30 18.75
C ILE A 190 11.80 32.32 19.21
N SER A 191 12.24 31.28 19.93
CA SER A 191 13.62 31.11 20.38
C SER A 191 14.62 30.97 19.23
N ASP A 192 14.20 30.32 18.15
CA ASP A 192 15.08 29.97 17.02
C ASP A 192 14.88 30.93 15.84
N TYR A 193 13.70 31.56 15.76
CA TYR A 193 13.28 32.48 14.72
C TYR A 193 12.71 33.76 15.36
N PRO A 194 13.57 34.67 15.87
CA PRO A 194 13.14 35.87 16.59
C PRO A 194 12.67 36.95 15.61
N ARG A 195 11.54 36.70 14.94
CA ARG A 195 10.85 37.68 14.09
C ARG A 195 9.50 38.03 14.67
N SER A 196 9.11 39.29 14.56
CA SER A 196 7.77 39.72 14.95
C SER A 196 6.73 39.20 13.95
N ILE A 197 5.47 39.13 14.38
CA ILE A 197 4.40 38.69 13.47
C ILE A 197 4.19 39.68 12.31
N ASP A 198 4.42 40.97 12.55
CA ASP A 198 4.33 42.02 11.54
C ASP A 198 5.41 41.85 10.47
N GLU A 199 6.66 41.55 10.88
CA GLU A 199 7.75 41.24 9.94
C GLU A 199 7.45 40.01 9.08
N LEU A 200 6.88 38.97 9.68
CA LEU A 200 6.48 37.77 8.94
C LEU A 200 5.31 38.05 7.99
N PHE A 201 4.36 38.87 8.41
CA PHE A 201 3.23 39.29 7.58
C PHE A 201 3.70 40.08 6.36
N GLU A 202 4.61 41.05 6.54
CA GLU A 202 5.22 41.77 5.42
C GLU A 202 5.99 40.83 4.49
N LEU A 203 6.74 39.89 5.05
CA LEU A 203 7.54 38.94 4.29
C LEU A 203 6.68 38.02 3.41
N VAL A 204 5.57 37.51 3.94
CA VAL A 204 4.69 36.56 3.25
C VAL A 204 3.76 37.24 2.24
N LEU A 205 3.28 38.46 2.52
CA LEU A 205 2.35 39.16 1.61
C LEU A 205 3.02 40.01 0.56
N LYS A 206 4.15 40.66 0.89
CA LYS A 206 4.84 41.55 -0.05
C LYS A 206 5.78 40.80 -0.99
N ASN A 207 6.17 39.58 -0.65
CA ASN A 207 7.12 38.81 -1.44
C ASN A 207 6.72 37.33 -1.59
N THR A 208 7.35 36.62 -2.53
CA THR A 208 7.28 35.16 -2.58
C THR A 208 8.22 34.58 -1.52
N ALA A 209 7.66 34.28 -0.36
CA ALA A 209 8.39 33.72 0.77
C ALA A 209 8.39 32.18 0.75
N SER A 210 9.51 31.59 1.12
CA SER A 210 9.62 30.13 1.28
C SER A 210 10.41 29.78 2.52
N TYR A 211 10.06 28.65 3.14
CA TYR A 211 10.85 28.02 4.17
C TYR A 211 11.70 26.90 3.54
N VAL A 212 13.00 26.92 3.82
CA VAL A 212 13.94 25.86 3.41
C VAL A 212 14.72 25.41 4.63
N GLY A 213 14.52 24.16 5.08
CA GLY A 213 15.26 23.65 6.21
C GLY A 213 14.67 22.44 6.91
N PRO A 214 15.33 21.96 7.97
CA PRO A 214 14.83 20.84 8.77
C PRO A 214 13.56 21.24 9.55
N ALA A 215 12.60 20.34 9.70
CA ALA A 215 11.36 20.56 10.42
C ALA A 215 10.78 19.25 10.95
N ILE A 216 10.11 19.28 12.09
CA ILE A 216 9.45 18.14 12.72
C ILE A 216 7.99 18.09 12.26
N PHE A 217 7.51 16.95 11.76
CA PHE A 217 6.07 16.73 11.58
C PHE A 217 5.39 16.49 12.93
N LEU A 218 4.44 17.34 13.30
CA LEU A 218 3.69 17.28 14.56
C LEU A 218 2.36 16.50 14.44
N GLY A 219 2.00 16.04 13.24
CA GLY A 219 0.70 15.42 12.95
C GLY A 219 -0.33 16.43 12.42
N LYS A 220 -1.45 15.92 11.85
CA LYS A 220 -2.57 16.72 11.32
C LYS A 220 -2.16 17.85 10.36
N ALA A 221 -1.17 17.61 9.49
CA ALA A 221 -0.62 18.62 8.58
C ALA A 221 0.01 19.83 9.29
N ASN A 222 0.62 19.62 10.46
CA ASN A 222 1.39 20.63 11.16
C ASN A 222 2.86 20.23 11.19
N PHE A 223 3.72 21.21 10.93
CA PHE A 223 5.17 21.10 10.99
C PHE A 223 5.70 22.10 12.00
N ARG A 224 6.87 21.82 12.57
CA ARG A 224 7.61 22.76 13.41
C ARG A 224 9.03 22.87 12.90
N ALA A 225 9.44 24.07 12.52
CA ALA A 225 10.79 24.34 12.06
C ALA A 225 11.81 23.98 13.16
N LEU A 226 12.90 23.35 12.75
CA LEU A 226 14.07 23.13 13.59
C LEU A 226 15.08 24.26 13.38
N PRO A 227 16.05 24.46 14.28
CA PRO A 227 17.16 25.36 14.05
C PRO A 227 17.86 25.09 12.71
N ASN A 228 18.42 26.15 12.12
CA ASN A 228 19.11 26.15 10.81
C ASN A 228 18.20 26.13 9.56
N GLY A 229 16.88 26.26 9.72
CA GLY A 229 16.01 26.60 8.59
C GLY A 229 16.13 28.07 8.20
N GLN A 230 15.83 28.38 6.95
CA GLN A 230 15.88 29.72 6.39
C GLN A 230 14.52 30.12 5.83
N LEU A 231 14.16 31.37 6.07
CA LEU A 231 13.04 32.04 5.41
C LEU A 231 13.61 32.84 4.25
N ASP A 232 13.56 32.25 3.06
CA ASP A 232 14.05 32.87 1.84
C ASP A 232 12.94 33.71 1.21
N VAL A 233 13.32 34.93 0.84
CA VAL A 233 12.50 35.81 0.02
C VAL A 233 13.00 35.71 -1.40
N GLN A 234 12.20 35.12 -2.28
CA GLN A 234 12.45 35.31 -3.71
C GLN A 234 12.00 36.71 -4.06
N LEU A 235 12.98 37.60 -4.28
CA LEU A 235 12.76 38.87 -4.95
C LEU A 235 12.20 38.54 -6.34
N GLY A 236 10.91 38.80 -6.55
CA GLY A 236 10.29 38.67 -7.85
C GLY A 236 11.06 39.53 -8.85
N LEU A 237 11.43 38.93 -9.98
CA LEU A 237 11.83 39.66 -11.18
C LEU A 237 10.65 40.49 -11.70
#